data_AF-A0A183AF27-F1
#
_entry.id   AF-A0A183AF27-F1
#
_cell.length_a   1.000
_cell.length_b   1.000
_cell.length_c   1.000
_cell.angle_alpha   90.00
_cell.angle_beta   90.00
_cell.angle_gamma   90.00
#
_symmetry.space_group_name_H-M   'P 1'
#
loop_
_entity.id
_entity.type
_entity.pdbx_description
1 polymer ?
#
loop_
_entity_poly.entity_id
_entity_poly.type
_entity_poly.pdbx_seq_one_letter_code
_entity_poly.pdbx_strand_id
1 'polypeptide(L)'
;MKYANQDRVQLVGLFILGFSVYVSQEPEAQDIIIATGHYHAVQVILYVLMGIGGITLITALFGCCGAYHESQCLLGAYFAILIVIFTAQVTGATLGYVFREELLNYVDERMLQGVEEHSTLRDQRERPTTFMESIQRMLKCCGFNGPTDYKYAIPVACCDRHVSNCDSWKIELSEVYKEVSSGADLLPPSPRLPPPPSD
;
A
#
# COMPACT_ATOMS: atom_id res chain seq x y z
N MET A 1 30.92 -20.40 -0.44
CA MET A 1 30.27 -19.09 -0.72
C MET A 1 28.89 -19.19 -1.37
N LYS A 2 28.46 -20.33 -1.96
CA LYS A 2 27.10 -20.48 -2.54
C LYS A 2 25.93 -20.53 -1.52
N TYR A 3 26.21 -20.65 -0.22
CA TYR A 3 25.20 -20.81 0.83
C TYR A 3 24.73 -19.50 1.49
N ALA A 4 25.41 -18.37 1.28
CA ALA A 4 25.18 -17.11 2.01
C ALA A 4 24.13 -16.16 1.38
N ASN A 5 23.54 -16.54 0.24
CA ASN A 5 22.40 -15.82 -0.35
C ASN A 5 21.08 -16.60 -0.28
N GLN A 6 21.13 -17.92 -0.04
CA GLN A 6 19.95 -18.81 0.00
C GLN A 6 19.24 -18.72 1.37
N ASP A 7 20.02 -18.67 2.44
CA ASP A 7 19.66 -18.35 3.81
C ASP A 7 18.89 -17.03 3.93
N ARG A 8 19.28 -15.99 3.18
CA ARG A 8 18.62 -14.68 3.22
C ARG A 8 17.16 -14.74 2.73
N VAL A 9 16.89 -15.50 1.67
CA VAL A 9 15.53 -15.64 1.11
C VAL A 9 14.63 -16.47 2.03
N GLN A 10 15.17 -17.53 2.64
CA GLN A 10 14.43 -18.33 3.63
C GLN A 10 14.10 -17.53 4.89
N LEU A 11 15.03 -16.71 5.37
CA LEU A 11 14.81 -15.78 6.49
C LEU A 11 13.70 -14.77 6.18
N VAL A 12 13.69 -14.20 4.98
CA VAL A 12 12.64 -13.26 4.56
C VAL A 12 11.27 -13.95 4.50
N GLY A 13 11.19 -15.17 3.95
CA GLY A 13 9.94 -15.94 3.91
C GLY A 13 9.41 -16.31 5.30
N LEU A 14 10.28 -16.74 6.21
CA LEU A 14 9.92 -17.05 7.60
C LEU A 14 9.50 -15.80 8.36
N PHE A 15 10.16 -14.66 8.12
CA PHE A 15 9.81 -13.39 8.75
C PHE A 15 8.45 -12.91 8.27
N ILE A 16 8.17 -12.94 6.97
CA ILE A 16 6.88 -12.52 6.40
C ILE A 16 5.74 -13.40 6.92
N LEU A 17 5.91 -14.73 6.90
CA LEU A 17 4.89 -15.63 7.44
C LEU A 17 4.72 -15.49 8.95
N GLY A 18 5.82 -15.43 9.69
CA GLY A 18 5.81 -15.26 11.13
C GLY A 18 5.08 -13.98 11.52
N PHE A 19 5.39 -12.86 10.85
CA PHE A 19 4.71 -11.59 11.06
C PHE A 19 3.22 -11.66 10.72
N SER A 20 2.85 -12.26 9.58
CA SER A 20 1.45 -12.36 9.15
C SER A 20 0.60 -13.21 10.10
N VAL A 21 1.15 -14.34 10.57
CA VAL A 21 0.49 -15.23 11.54
C VAL A 21 0.44 -14.57 12.91
N TYR A 22 1.52 -13.93 13.35
CA TYR A 22 1.58 -13.20 14.62
C TYR A 22 0.45 -12.16 14.71
N VAL A 23 0.33 -11.30 13.70
CA VAL A 23 -0.75 -10.30 13.63
C VAL A 23 -2.14 -10.94 13.56
N SER A 24 -2.26 -12.14 12.97
CA SER A 24 -3.55 -12.86 12.88
C SER A 24 -3.96 -13.53 14.19
N GLN A 25 -3.00 -13.95 15.00
CA GLN A 25 -3.22 -14.74 16.21
C GLN A 25 -3.30 -13.87 17.48
N GLU A 26 -2.67 -12.69 17.47
CA GLU A 26 -2.68 -11.76 18.59
C GLU A 26 -4.03 -11.02 18.69
N PRO A 27 -4.83 -11.26 19.76
CA PRO A 27 -6.14 -10.64 19.91
C PRO A 27 -6.04 -9.13 20.08
N GLU A 28 -4.97 -8.64 20.71
CA GLU A 28 -4.72 -7.20 20.86
C GLU A 28 -4.53 -6.50 19.51
N ALA A 29 -3.87 -7.16 18.55
CA ALA A 29 -3.71 -6.63 17.20
C ALA A 29 -5.05 -6.59 16.46
N GLN A 30 -5.89 -7.60 16.64
CA GLN A 30 -7.22 -7.66 16.03
C GLN A 30 -8.14 -6.55 16.56
N ASP A 31 -8.10 -6.27 17.86
CA ASP A 31 -8.90 -5.19 18.45
C ASP A 31 -8.51 -3.82 17.88
N ILE A 32 -7.22 -3.58 17.62
CA ILE A 32 -6.74 -2.35 16.95
C ILE A 32 -7.22 -2.29 15.49
N ILE A 33 -7.24 -3.42 14.79
CA ILE A 33 -7.70 -3.53 13.40
C ILE A 33 -9.23 -3.32 13.30
N ILE A 34 -9.99 -3.78 14.29
CA ILE A 34 -11.44 -3.56 14.36
C ILE A 34 -11.73 -2.09 14.73
N ALA A 35 -10.94 -1.51 15.65
CA ALA A 35 -11.06 -0.11 16.05
C ALA A 35 -10.76 0.89 14.93
N THR A 36 -9.93 0.52 13.95
CA THR A 36 -9.67 1.37 12.76
C THR A 36 -10.84 1.41 11.79
N GLY A 37 -11.86 0.56 11.94
CA GLY A 37 -13.05 0.52 11.08
C GLY A 37 -12.81 0.00 9.65
N HIS A 38 -11.58 -0.41 9.33
CA HIS A 38 -11.17 -0.92 8.01
C HIS A 38 -10.75 -2.40 8.06
N TYR A 39 -11.30 -3.17 8.99
CA TYR A 39 -10.87 -4.54 9.27
C TYR A 39 -10.94 -5.46 8.04
N HIS A 40 -11.93 -5.28 7.16
CA HIS A 40 -12.07 -6.06 5.93
C HIS A 40 -10.85 -5.90 5.00
N ALA A 41 -10.37 -4.67 4.77
CA ALA A 41 -9.24 -4.42 3.88
C ALA A 41 -7.93 -4.97 4.47
N VAL A 42 -7.71 -4.74 5.77
CA VAL A 42 -6.52 -5.22 6.48
C VAL A 42 -6.49 -6.75 6.51
N GLN A 43 -7.62 -7.40 6.76
CA GLN A 43 -7.72 -8.86 6.81
C GLN A 43 -7.45 -9.50 5.44
N VAL A 44 -7.96 -8.91 4.35
CA VAL A 44 -7.66 -9.37 2.98
C VAL A 44 -6.15 -9.28 2.69
N ILE A 45 -5.51 -8.17 3.07
CA ILE A 45 -4.06 -7.99 2.88
C ILE A 45 -3.27 -9.04 3.68
N LEU A 46 -3.64 -9.30 4.93
CA LEU A 46 -2.97 -10.31 5.78
C LEU A 46 -3.09 -11.72 5.18
N TYR A 47 -4.26 -12.10 4.67
CA TYR A 47 -4.43 -13.40 4.01
C TYR A 47 -3.59 -13.52 2.73
N VAL A 48 -3.49 -12.46 1.94
CA VAL A 48 -2.63 -12.44 0.74
C VAL A 48 -1.15 -12.58 1.13
N LEU A 49 -0.69 -11.84 2.14
CA LEU A 49 0.67 -11.95 2.67
C LEU A 49 0.96 -13.36 3.18
N MET A 50 0.01 -13.98 3.89
CA MET A 50 0.14 -15.35 4.37
C MET A 50 0.22 -16.36 3.21
N GLY A 51 -0.59 -16.19 2.17
CA GLY A 51 -0.52 -17.02 0.97
C GLY A 51 0.84 -16.91 0.25
N ILE A 52 1.32 -15.69 0.02
CA ILE A 52 2.59 -15.42 -0.65
C ILE A 52 3.76 -15.98 0.16
N GLY A 53 3.78 -15.73 1.48
CA GLY A 53 4.82 -16.26 2.36
C GLY A 53 4.84 -17.79 2.38
N GLY A 54 3.67 -18.44 2.36
CA GLY A 54 3.53 -19.89 2.35
C GLY A 54 4.12 -20.50 1.08
N ILE A 55 3.73 -19.97 -0.08
CA ILE A 55 4.25 -20.40 -1.38
C ILE A 55 5.78 -20.18 -1.44
N THR A 56 6.26 -19.06 -0.89
CA THR A 56 7.70 -18.73 -0.85
C THR A 56 8.47 -19.73 0.01
N LEU A 57 7.96 -20.14 1.16
CA LEU A 57 8.60 -21.19 1.97
C LEU A 57 8.59 -22.54 1.29
N ILE A 58 7.46 -22.94 0.71
CA ILE A 58 7.33 -24.23 0.02
C ILE A 58 8.33 -24.31 -1.14
N THR A 59 8.37 -23.29 -1.99
CA THR A 59 9.32 -23.21 -3.11
C THR A 59 10.78 -23.17 -2.63
N ALA A 60 11.07 -22.50 -1.52
CA ALA A 60 12.40 -22.46 -0.93
C ALA A 60 12.83 -23.80 -0.31
N LEU A 61 11.91 -24.58 0.27
CA LEU A 61 12.16 -25.93 0.78
C LEU A 61 12.46 -26.89 -0.38
N PHE A 62 11.67 -26.87 -1.45
CA PHE A 62 11.94 -27.69 -2.64
C PHE A 62 13.26 -27.32 -3.31
N GLY A 63 13.61 -26.03 -3.35
CA GLY A 63 14.91 -25.57 -3.88
C GLY A 63 16.09 -26.02 -3.01
N CYS A 64 16.00 -25.87 -1.69
CA CYS A 64 17.09 -26.25 -0.76
C CYS A 64 17.27 -27.78 -0.69
N CYS A 65 16.18 -28.54 -0.54
CA CYS A 65 16.22 -30.00 -0.56
C CYS A 65 16.65 -30.54 -1.93
N GLY A 66 16.30 -29.87 -3.03
CA GLY A 66 16.68 -30.29 -4.38
C GLY A 66 18.18 -30.13 -4.64
N ALA A 67 18.78 -29.07 -4.11
CA ALA A 67 20.22 -28.86 -4.16
C ALA A 67 20.98 -29.80 -3.21
N TYR A 68 20.41 -30.11 -2.04
CA TYR A 68 21.04 -30.97 -1.04
C TYR A 68 21.03 -32.46 -1.43
N HIS A 69 19.95 -32.93 -2.04
CA HIS A 69 19.73 -34.37 -2.26
C HIS A 69 20.22 -34.89 -3.62
N GLU A 70 20.87 -34.05 -4.45
CA GLU A 70 21.25 -34.31 -5.86
C GLU A 70 20.15 -35.01 -6.69
N SER A 71 18.89 -34.89 -6.26
CA SER A 71 17.77 -35.65 -6.79
C SER A 71 17.15 -34.89 -7.95
N GLN A 72 17.37 -35.40 -9.16
CA GLN A 72 16.83 -34.84 -10.38
C GLN A 72 15.29 -34.73 -10.36
N CYS A 73 14.60 -35.62 -9.62
CA CYS A 73 13.15 -35.58 -9.48
C CYS A 73 12.67 -34.34 -8.70
N LEU A 74 13.35 -33.98 -7.60
CA LEU A 74 12.96 -32.83 -6.78
C LEU A 74 13.25 -31.51 -7.49
N LEU A 75 14.35 -31.44 -8.24
CA LEU A 75 14.70 -30.30 -9.07
C LEU A 75 13.73 -30.13 -10.25
N GLY A 76 13.30 -31.25 -10.86
CA GLY A 76 12.27 -31.26 -11.90
C GLY A 76 10.91 -30.76 -11.41
N ALA A 77 10.49 -31.18 -10.20
CA ALA A 77 9.26 -30.69 -9.57
C ALA A 77 9.33 -29.18 -9.29
N TYR A 78 10.46 -28.68 -8.78
CA TYR A 78 10.67 -27.25 -8.58
C TYR A 78 10.53 -26.46 -9.89
N PHE A 79 11.17 -26.93 -10.96
CA PHE A 79 11.07 -26.28 -12.27
C PHE A 79 9.65 -26.31 -12.85
N ALA A 80 8.93 -27.43 -12.69
CA ALA A 80 7.53 -27.54 -13.09
C ALA A 80 6.64 -26.54 -12.35
N ILE A 81 6.81 -26.40 -11.03
CA ILE A 81 6.08 -25.40 -10.22
C ILE A 81 6.39 -23.97 -10.71
N LEU A 82 7.67 -23.66 -10.99
CA LEU A 82 8.05 -22.35 -11.51
C LEU A 82 7.41 -22.06 -12.88
N ILE A 83 7.34 -23.04 -13.79
CA ILE A 83 6.66 -22.89 -15.07
C ILE A 83 5.17 -22.60 -14.86
N VAL A 84 4.51 -23.34 -13.97
CA VAL A 84 3.10 -23.10 -13.65
C VAL A 84 2.89 -21.68 -13.11
N ILE A 85 3.74 -21.23 -12.19
CA ILE A 85 3.68 -19.86 -11.66
C ILE A 85 3.93 -18.83 -12.76
N PHE A 86 4.93 -19.04 -13.63
CA PHE A 86 5.25 -18.13 -14.72
C PHE A 86 4.10 -18.01 -15.71
N THR A 87 3.53 -19.14 -16.14
CA THR A 87 2.37 -19.15 -17.04
C THR A 87 1.13 -18.50 -16.40
N ALA A 88 0.90 -18.72 -15.11
CA ALA A 88 -0.17 -18.05 -14.36
C ALA A 88 0.06 -16.52 -14.29
N GLN A 89 1.29 -16.07 -14.04
CA GLN A 89 1.64 -14.64 -14.03
C GLN A 89 1.45 -14.00 -15.40
N VAL A 90 1.92 -14.64 -16.47
CA VAL A 90 1.74 -14.14 -17.85
C VAL A 90 0.26 -14.07 -18.21
N THR A 91 -0.51 -15.10 -17.83
CA THR A 91 -1.97 -15.12 -18.05
C THR A 91 -2.65 -14.00 -17.28
N GLY A 92 -2.34 -13.85 -15.98
CA GLY A 92 -2.87 -12.77 -15.14
C GLY A 92 -2.51 -11.37 -15.67
N ALA A 93 -1.26 -11.16 -16.10
CA ALA A 93 -0.82 -9.91 -16.69
C ALA A 93 -1.52 -9.62 -18.02
N THR A 94 -1.72 -10.64 -18.87
CA THR A 94 -2.43 -10.49 -20.15
C THR A 94 -3.91 -10.18 -19.91
N LEU A 95 -4.57 -10.90 -19.01
CA LEU A 95 -5.95 -10.62 -18.62
C LEU A 95 -6.07 -9.22 -18.02
N GLY A 96 -5.17 -8.83 -17.11
CA GLY A 96 -5.14 -7.48 -16.55
C GLY A 96 -4.95 -6.40 -17.60
N TYR A 97 -4.17 -6.66 -18.65
CA TYR A 97 -3.99 -5.73 -19.77
C TYR A 97 -5.22 -5.66 -20.68
N VAL A 98 -5.85 -6.81 -20.98
CA VAL A 98 -7.05 -6.88 -21.82
C VAL A 98 -8.24 -6.22 -21.13
N PHE A 99 -8.45 -6.50 -19.84
CA PHE A 99 -9.52 -5.94 -19.03
C PHE A 99 -9.09 -4.66 -18.28
N ARG A 100 -8.03 -3.98 -18.74
CA ARG A 100 -7.48 -2.81 -18.03
C ARG A 100 -8.52 -1.71 -17.81
N GLU A 101 -9.40 -1.47 -18.77
CA GLU A 101 -10.38 -0.39 -18.69
C GLU A 101 -11.46 -0.70 -17.65
N GLU A 102 -11.94 -1.95 -17.60
CA GLU A 102 -12.86 -2.42 -16.57
C GLU A 102 -12.20 -2.39 -15.19
N LEU A 103 -10.95 -2.83 -15.08
CA LEU A 103 -10.19 -2.79 -13.83
C LEU A 103 -9.95 -1.36 -13.34
N LEU A 104 -9.61 -0.43 -14.24
CA LEU A 104 -9.42 0.97 -13.91
C LEU A 104 -10.75 1.59 -13.45
N ASN A 105 -11.84 1.41 -14.20
CA ASN A 105 -13.16 1.91 -13.79
C ASN A 105 -13.58 1.35 -12.42
N TYR A 106 -13.36 0.05 -12.19
CA TYR A 106 -13.63 -0.56 -10.90
C TYR A 106 -12.78 0.07 -9.79
N VAL A 107 -11.48 0.23 -10.00
CA VAL A 107 -10.59 0.87 -9.00
C VAL A 107 -11.00 2.31 -8.73
N ASP A 108 -11.30 3.08 -9.78
CA ASP A 108 -11.71 4.48 -9.69
C ASP A 108 -13.00 4.63 -8.87
N GLU A 109 -14.01 3.81 -9.15
CA GLU A 109 -15.26 3.80 -8.38
C GLU A 109 -15.02 3.44 -6.91
N ARG A 110 -14.17 2.44 -6.64
CA ARG A 110 -13.88 2.01 -5.25
C ARG A 110 -13.06 3.05 -4.49
N MET A 111 -12.14 3.74 -5.16
CA MET A 111 -11.35 4.82 -4.56
C MET A 111 -12.23 6.03 -4.25
N LEU A 112 -13.07 6.45 -5.20
CA LEU A 112 -14.02 7.55 -5.00
C LEU A 112 -15.01 7.24 -3.86
N GLN A 113 -15.57 6.02 -3.83
CA GLN A 113 -16.41 5.56 -2.71
C GLN A 113 -15.67 5.63 -1.38
N GLY A 114 -14.40 5.19 -1.33
CA GLY A 114 -13.58 5.25 -0.12
C GLY A 114 -13.32 6.69 0.37
N VAL A 115 -13.08 7.62 -0.56
CA VAL A 115 -12.92 9.06 -0.24
C VAL A 115 -14.23 9.65 0.27
N GLU A 116 -15.35 9.35 -0.37
CA GLU A 116 -16.67 9.83 0.04
C GLU A 116 -17.09 9.29 1.40
N GLU A 117 -16.93 7.98 1.64
CA GLU A 117 -17.18 7.35 2.94
C GLU A 117 -16.29 7.98 4.03
N HIS A 118 -15.02 8.23 3.73
CA HIS A 118 -14.14 8.90 4.66
C HIS A 118 -14.60 10.35 4.97
N SER A 119 -15.18 11.04 3.99
CA SER A 119 -15.68 12.41 4.13
C SER A 119 -16.92 12.52 5.04
N THR A 120 -17.81 11.53 5.03
CA THR A 120 -19.05 11.51 5.81
C THR A 120 -18.81 11.14 7.28
N LEU A 121 -17.83 10.27 7.53
CA LEU A 121 -17.52 9.77 8.87
C LEU A 121 -16.78 10.79 9.76
N ARG A 122 -16.25 11.88 9.18
CA ARG A 122 -15.42 12.88 9.87
C ARG A 122 -16.18 13.93 10.69
N ASP A 123 -17.51 13.86 10.72
CA ASP A 123 -18.32 14.62 11.70
C ASP A 123 -18.07 14.11 13.15
N GLN A 124 -17.42 12.96 13.32
CA GLN A 124 -17.09 12.37 14.61
C GLN A 124 -15.60 12.50 14.95
N ARG A 125 -15.31 13.52 15.76
CA ARG A 125 -14.02 14.11 16.16
C ARG A 125 -12.97 13.20 16.84
N GLU A 126 -13.12 11.88 16.87
CA GLU A 126 -12.30 11.00 17.71
C GLU A 126 -11.88 9.68 17.02
N ARG A 127 -11.56 9.71 15.71
CA ARG A 127 -11.07 8.51 15.02
C ARG A 127 -9.57 8.58 14.72
N PRO A 128 -8.85 7.44 14.86
CA PRO A 128 -7.41 7.35 14.58
C PRO A 128 -7.10 7.76 13.14
N THR A 129 -5.84 8.17 12.90
CA THR A 129 -5.33 8.48 11.56
C THR A 129 -5.66 7.33 10.61
N THR A 130 -6.51 7.60 9.62
CA THR A 130 -6.95 6.55 8.70
C THR A 130 -5.85 6.24 7.69
N PHE A 131 -5.95 5.06 7.08
CA PHE A 131 -5.07 4.66 5.97
C PHE A 131 -5.01 5.72 4.86
N MET A 132 -6.16 6.35 4.55
CA MET A 132 -6.27 7.42 3.57
C MET A 132 -5.45 8.66 3.96
N GLU A 133 -5.51 9.09 5.23
CA GLU A 133 -4.70 10.21 5.71
C GLU A 133 -3.19 9.94 5.63
N SER A 134 -2.76 8.70 5.89
CA SER A 134 -1.35 8.30 5.78
C SER A 134 -0.86 8.32 4.34
N ILE A 135 -1.65 7.79 3.40
CA ILE A 135 -1.32 7.84 1.97
C ILE A 135 -1.22 9.29 1.49
N GLN A 136 -2.20 10.12 1.83
CA GLN A 136 -2.24 11.51 1.38
C GLN A 136 -1.07 12.35 1.91
N ARG A 137 -0.66 12.13 3.16
CA ARG A 137 0.57 12.76 3.70
C ARG A 137 1.83 12.23 3.02
N MET A 138 1.91 10.93 2.75
CA MET A 138 3.10 10.30 2.17
C MET A 138 3.28 10.68 0.69
N LEU A 139 2.19 10.69 -0.06
CA LEU A 139 2.18 11.01 -1.49
C LEU A 139 1.95 12.49 -1.79
N LYS A 140 1.66 13.31 -0.77
CA LYS A 140 1.32 14.73 -0.90
C LYS A 140 0.21 14.96 -1.94
N CYS A 141 -0.83 14.16 -1.86
CA CYS A 141 -2.01 14.25 -2.72
C CYS A 141 -3.27 14.47 -1.87
N CYS A 142 -4.37 14.87 -2.51
CA CYS A 142 -5.65 15.00 -1.83
C CYS A 142 -6.79 14.48 -2.69
N GLY A 143 -7.56 13.52 -2.17
CA GLY A 143 -8.64 12.86 -2.92
C GLY A 143 -8.10 11.91 -3.99
N PHE A 144 -8.99 11.51 -4.90
CA PHE A 144 -8.66 10.65 -6.04
C PHE A 144 -8.41 11.48 -7.31
N ASN A 145 -9.37 12.35 -7.68
CA ASN A 145 -9.29 13.37 -8.73
C ASN A 145 -9.11 14.80 -8.17
N GLY A 146 -8.87 14.91 -6.86
CA GLY A 146 -8.54 16.16 -6.22
C GLY A 146 -9.32 16.43 -4.93
N PRO A 147 -9.08 17.60 -4.31
CA PRO A 147 -9.70 17.96 -3.04
C PRO A 147 -11.23 18.13 -3.11
N THR A 148 -11.79 18.27 -4.31
CA THR A 148 -13.24 18.37 -4.55
C THR A 148 -13.99 17.05 -4.35
N ASP A 149 -13.28 15.91 -4.28
CA ASP A 149 -13.90 14.61 -4.00
C ASP A 149 -14.46 14.53 -2.57
N TYR A 150 -13.96 15.38 -1.66
CA TYR A 150 -14.47 15.53 -0.31
C TYR A 150 -15.73 16.42 -0.29
N LYS A 151 -16.90 15.82 -0.06
CA LYS A 151 -18.19 16.55 -0.07
C LYS A 151 -18.40 17.46 1.15
N TYR A 152 -17.83 17.10 2.31
CA TYR A 152 -18.13 17.77 3.59
C TYR A 152 -16.90 18.43 4.21
N ALA A 153 -15.85 17.65 4.47
CA ALA A 153 -14.66 18.14 5.14
C ALA A 153 -13.39 17.51 4.55
N ILE A 154 -12.47 18.36 4.09
CA ILE A 154 -11.15 17.94 3.61
C ILE A 154 -10.27 17.55 4.81
N PRO A 155 -9.55 16.41 4.76
CA PRO A 155 -8.62 16.01 5.81
C PRO A 155 -7.43 16.95 6.00
N VAL A 156 -6.95 17.09 7.24
CA VAL A 156 -5.69 17.82 7.53
C VAL A 156 -4.48 17.14 6.88
N ALA A 157 -4.60 15.86 6.54
CA ALA A 157 -3.63 15.12 5.75
C ALA A 157 -3.39 15.72 4.35
N CYS A 158 -4.39 16.40 3.78
CA CYS A 158 -4.31 17.08 2.49
C CYS A 158 -3.62 18.46 2.56
N CYS A 159 -3.39 19.00 3.75
CA CYS A 159 -2.89 20.36 3.90
C CYS A 159 -1.42 20.47 3.49
N ASP A 160 -1.09 21.50 2.69
CA ASP A 160 0.27 21.82 2.30
C ASP A 160 0.91 22.83 3.27
N ARG A 161 1.88 22.34 4.06
CA ARG A 161 2.63 23.16 5.02
C ARG A 161 3.48 24.26 4.39
N HIS A 162 3.72 24.23 3.08
CA HIS A 162 4.42 25.30 2.38
C HIS A 162 3.55 26.54 2.12
N VAL A 163 2.23 26.36 2.19
CA VAL A 163 1.24 27.39 1.88
C VAL A 163 0.52 27.86 3.15
N SER A 164 0.18 26.96 4.07
CA SER A 164 -0.53 27.29 5.31
C SER A 164 0.05 26.54 6.52
N ASN A 165 -0.29 26.97 7.73
CA ASN A 165 0.24 26.36 8.96
C ASN A 165 -0.51 25.08 9.38
N CYS A 166 -1.51 24.63 8.61
CA CYS A 166 -2.30 23.41 8.85
C CYS A 166 -2.89 23.26 10.26
N ASP A 167 -3.08 24.39 10.96
CA ASP A 167 -3.65 24.46 12.31
C ASP A 167 -5.18 24.70 12.27
N SER A 168 -5.71 25.01 11.09
CA SER A 168 -7.10 25.41 10.87
C SER A 168 -7.99 24.20 10.57
N TRP A 169 -9.15 24.16 11.20
CA TRP A 169 -10.19 23.12 11.05
C TRP A 169 -11.04 23.26 9.77
N LYS A 170 -10.87 24.38 9.05
CA LYS A 170 -11.39 24.61 7.70
C LYS A 170 -10.19 24.89 6.81
N ILE A 171 -9.89 23.94 5.94
CA ILE A 171 -8.82 24.08 4.95
C ILE A 171 -9.50 24.52 3.66
N GLU A 172 -9.08 25.65 3.11
CA GLU A 172 -9.57 26.10 1.82
C GLU A 172 -8.85 25.38 0.67
N LEU A 173 -9.50 25.29 -0.49
CA LEU A 173 -8.96 24.60 -1.68
C LEU A 173 -7.59 25.17 -2.13
N SER A 174 -7.27 26.41 -1.76
CA SER A 174 -6.01 27.10 -2.03
C SER A 174 -4.85 26.64 -1.15
N GLU A 175 -5.13 25.98 -0.03
CA GLU A 175 -4.16 25.56 0.99
C GLU A 175 -3.84 24.05 0.95
N VAL A 176 -4.42 23.34 -0.03
CA VAL A 176 -4.33 21.88 -0.20
C VAL A 176 -3.35 21.53 -1.32
N TYR A 177 -2.75 20.34 -1.24
CA TYR A 177 -2.01 19.77 -2.38
C TYR A 177 -2.87 19.82 -3.66
N LYS A 178 -2.33 20.47 -4.69
CA LYS A 178 -2.97 20.49 -6.01
C LYS A 178 -2.77 19.14 -6.70
N GLU A 179 -3.68 18.85 -7.63
CA GLU A 179 -3.68 17.67 -8.49
C GLU A 179 -2.27 17.22 -8.91
N VAL A 180 -2.02 15.91 -8.88
CA VAL A 180 -0.83 15.28 -9.48
C VAL A 180 -0.99 15.36 -11.01
N SER A 181 -0.87 16.55 -11.57
CA SER A 181 -0.92 16.76 -13.01
C SER A 181 0.45 16.41 -13.58
N SER A 182 0.56 15.15 -14.03
CA SER A 182 1.46 14.71 -15.11
C SER A 182 2.90 15.25 -15.06
N GLY A 183 3.75 14.68 -14.19
CA GLY A 183 5.20 14.58 -14.41
C GLY A 183 6.06 15.86 -14.50
N ALA A 184 5.51 17.07 -14.32
CA ALA A 184 6.25 18.31 -14.49
C ALA A 184 6.78 18.96 -13.19
N ASP A 185 6.27 18.57 -12.01
CA ASP A 185 6.57 19.24 -10.73
C ASP A 185 7.66 18.55 -9.87
N LEU A 186 8.64 17.90 -10.52
CA LEU A 186 9.83 17.39 -9.81
C LEU A 186 10.89 18.48 -9.52
N LEU A 187 10.61 19.76 -9.78
CA LEU A 187 11.52 20.82 -9.36
C LEU A 187 11.26 21.15 -7.88
N PRO A 188 12.26 21.05 -6.99
CA PRO A 188 12.12 21.53 -5.63
C PRO A 188 11.75 23.03 -5.65
N PRO A 189 10.80 23.49 -4.82
CA PRO A 189 10.52 24.92 -4.70
C PRO A 189 11.79 25.64 -4.26
N SER A 190 12.13 26.71 -4.97
CA SER A 190 13.28 27.55 -4.66
C SER A 190 13.16 28.10 -3.23
N PRO A 191 14.24 28.13 -2.42
CA PRO A 191 14.17 28.70 -1.08
C PRO A 191 13.83 30.20 -1.17
N ARG A 192 12.76 30.62 -0.49
CA ARG A 192 12.42 32.04 -0.34
C ARG A 192 13.42 32.71 0.61
N LEU A 193 14.04 33.80 0.15
CA LEU A 193 14.88 34.67 0.97
C LEU A 193 14.05 35.30 2.10
N PRO A 194 14.66 35.56 3.28
CA PRO A 194 14.00 36.28 4.36
C PRO A 194 13.66 37.72 3.94
N PRO A 195 12.59 38.31 4.51
CA PRO A 195 12.23 39.70 4.25
C PRO A 195 13.35 40.64 4.72
N PRO A 196 13.56 41.78 4.04
CA PRO A 196 14.53 42.77 4.48
C PRO A 196 14.12 43.35 5.86
N PRO A 197 15.10 43.68 6.72
CA PRO A 197 14.81 44.28 8.02
C PRO A 197 14.12 45.62 7.82
N SER A 198 13.03 45.81 8.54
CA SER A 198 12.33 47.09 8.66
C SER A 198 13.18 48.04 9.52
N ASP A 199 13.80 49.04 8.89
CA ASP A 199 14.30 50.24 9.56
C ASP A 199 13.15 51.06 10.15
#